data_AF-A0A9W2XUQ2-F1
#
_entry.id   AF-A0A9W2XUQ2-F1
#
_cell.length_a   1.000
_cell.length_b   1.000
_cell.length_c   1.000
_cell.angle_alpha   90.00
_cell.angle_beta   90.00
_cell.angle_gamma   90.00
#
_symmetry.space_group_name_H-M   'P 1'
#
loop_
_entity.id
_entity.type
_entity.pdbx_description
1 polymer ?
#
loop_
_entity_poly.entity_id
_entity_poly.type
_entity_poly.pdbx_seq_one_letter_code
_entity_poly.pdbx_strand_id
1 'polypeptide(L)'
;MAFALLHGAQVISDLLTIREKLVLTNLLQPHCKLIKSTVAQVLEARSTEGASPGWTCLGCGVVCLIQDESIHSHFLRLYCVKTAKLLWEQELYVPFQYTAPCAFFHTFPADVSHLQGVSEASVKHQSV
;
A
#
# COMPACT_ATOMS: atom_id res chain seq x y z
N MET A 1 -20.10 5.61 -25.20
CA MET A 1 -19.97 7.00 -24.70
C MET A 1 -18.96 7.00 -23.57
N ALA A 2 -18.01 7.94 -23.64
CA ALA A 2 -17.12 8.41 -22.59
C ALA A 2 -16.18 7.41 -21.89
N PHE A 3 -15.08 7.09 -22.56
CA PHE A 3 -13.75 6.83 -21.95
C PHE A 3 -13.13 8.13 -21.38
N ALA A 4 -13.98 9.01 -20.81
CA ALA A 4 -13.53 10.24 -20.18
C ALA A 4 -13.25 9.94 -18.71
N LEU A 5 -12.16 10.54 -18.19
CA LEU A 5 -11.63 10.44 -16.82
C LEU A 5 -10.48 9.43 -16.62
N LEU A 6 -9.53 9.38 -17.55
CA LEU A 6 -8.12 9.24 -17.16
C LEU A 6 -7.61 10.60 -16.66
N HIS A 7 -8.18 11.10 -15.56
CA HIS A 7 -7.70 12.32 -14.91
C HIS A 7 -6.82 11.94 -13.72
N GLY A 8 -5.51 12.13 -13.89
CA GLY A 8 -4.48 11.77 -12.93
C GLY A 8 -3.68 10.59 -13.46
N ALA A 9 -2.40 10.83 -13.79
CA ALA A 9 -1.46 9.80 -14.18
C ALA A 9 -1.38 8.73 -13.09
N GLN A 10 -2.13 7.65 -13.27
CA GLN A 10 -2.13 6.51 -12.37
C GLN A 10 -0.82 5.75 -12.60
N VAL A 11 0.16 5.93 -11.72
CA VAL A 11 1.40 5.15 -11.77
C VAL A 11 1.11 3.77 -11.19
N ILE A 12 0.54 2.92 -12.05
CA ILE A 12 0.23 1.53 -11.73
C ILE A 12 1.48 0.68 -11.95
N SER A 13 1.88 -0.08 -10.93
CA SER A 13 3.10 -0.91 -10.96
C SER A 13 3.24 -1.72 -12.25
N ASP A 14 4.43 -1.69 -12.84
CA ASP A 14 4.75 -2.47 -14.05
C ASP A 14 4.81 -3.98 -13.82
N LEU A 15 4.88 -4.39 -12.54
CA LEU A 15 4.76 -5.79 -12.14
C LEU A 15 3.36 -6.38 -12.37
N LEU A 16 2.35 -5.53 -12.58
CA LEU A 16 0.97 -5.97 -12.77
C LEU A 16 0.65 -6.19 -14.25
N THR A 17 0.04 -7.33 -14.55
CA THR A 17 -0.54 -7.60 -15.87
C THR A 17 -1.72 -6.67 -16.16
N ILE A 18 -2.05 -6.49 -17.44
CA ILE A 18 -3.19 -5.65 -17.87
C ILE A 18 -4.50 -6.03 -17.14
N ARG A 19 -4.71 -7.33 -16.90
CA ARG A 19 -5.90 -7.83 -16.17
C ARG A 19 -5.88 -7.42 -14.71
N GLU A 20 -4.72 -7.51 -14.06
CA GLU A 20 -4.54 -7.09 -12.66
C GLU A 20 -4.72 -5.58 -12.50
N LYS A 21 -4.21 -4.79 -13.46
CA LYS A 21 -4.42 -3.33 -13.50
C LYS A 21 -5.91 -2.99 -13.60
N LEU A 22 -6.67 -3.72 -14.43
CA LEU A 22 -8.12 -3.53 -14.56
C LEU A 22 -8.88 -3.86 -13.27
N VAL A 23 -8.56 -4.99 -12.62
CA VAL A 23 -9.16 -5.38 -11.34
C VAL A 23 -8.90 -4.31 -10.28
N LEU A 24 -7.65 -3.85 -10.17
CA LEU A 24 -7.29 -2.81 -9.20
C LEU A 24 -8.04 -1.50 -9.45
N THR A 25 -8.16 -1.09 -10.71
CA THR A 25 -8.90 0.12 -11.08
C THR A 25 -10.38 0.03 -10.70
N ASN A 26 -11.00 -1.16 -10.83
CA ASN A 26 -12.38 -1.39 -10.41
C ASN A 26 -12.56 -1.40 -8.88
N LEU A 27 -11.50 -1.64 -8.12
CA LEU A 27 -11.53 -1.62 -6.65
C LEU A 27 -11.33 -0.22 -6.07
N LEU A 28 -10.89 0.75 -6.87
CA LEU A 28 -10.77 2.14 -6.46
C LEU A 28 -12.16 2.80 -6.44
N GLN A 29 -12.44 3.56 -5.38
CA GLN A 29 -13.69 4.29 -5.24
C GLN A 29 -13.67 5.56 -6.12
N PRO A 30 -14.84 6.08 -6.58
CA PRO A 30 -14.89 7.22 -7.50
C PRO A 30 -14.26 8.53 -7.00
N HIS A 31 -14.21 8.75 -5.69
CA HIS A 31 -13.65 9.95 -5.06
C HIS A 31 -12.19 9.77 -4.62
N CYS A 32 -11.61 8.60 -4.92
CA CYS A 32 -10.26 8.24 -4.54
C CYS A 32 -9.32 8.36 -5.74
N LYS A 33 -8.33 9.23 -5.63
CA LYS A 33 -7.24 9.36 -6.60
C LYS A 33 -6.09 8.47 -6.20
N LEU A 34 -5.81 7.42 -6.97
CA LEU A 34 -4.58 6.65 -6.78
C LEU A 34 -3.37 7.53 -7.20
N ILE A 35 -2.36 7.59 -6.34
CA ILE A 35 -1.12 8.35 -6.53
C ILE A 35 -0.01 7.42 -7.04
N LYS A 36 0.19 6.30 -6.32
CA LYS A 36 1.22 5.29 -6.61
C LYS A 36 0.71 3.92 -6.21
N SER A 37 1.15 2.90 -6.92
CA SER A 37 0.97 1.50 -6.49
C SER A 37 2.25 0.70 -6.65
N THR A 38 2.43 -0.28 -5.78
CA THR A 38 3.58 -1.19 -5.80
C THR A 38 3.15 -2.56 -5.27
N VAL A 39 3.82 -3.62 -5.72
CA VAL A 39 3.63 -4.95 -5.11
C VAL A 39 4.40 -4.96 -3.82
N ALA A 40 3.75 -5.27 -2.70
CA ALA A 40 4.37 -5.22 -1.39
C ALA A 40 3.67 -6.20 -0.43
N GLN A 41 4.30 -6.44 0.71
CA GLN A 41 3.68 -7.11 1.84
C GLN A 41 3.63 -6.15 3.02
N VAL A 42 2.55 -6.24 3.78
CA VAL A 42 2.34 -5.48 5.00
C VAL A 42 2.68 -6.39 6.17
N LEU A 43 3.51 -5.89 7.07
CA LEU A 43 4.02 -6.54 8.26
C LEU A 43 3.54 -5.73 9.48
N GLU A 44 3.20 -6.41 10.55
CA GLU A 44 2.89 -5.80 11.85
C GLU A 44 3.86 -6.35 12.89
N ALA A 45 4.48 -5.47 13.66
CA ALA A 45 5.26 -5.85 14.83
C ALA A 45 4.49 -5.49 16.10
N ARG A 46 4.22 -6.50 16.92
CA ARG A 46 3.69 -6.32 18.27
C ARG A 46 4.86 -6.21 19.23
N SER A 47 4.95 -5.09 19.94
CA SER A 47 5.91 -4.98 21.04
C SER A 47 5.33 -5.71 22.25
N THR A 48 5.89 -6.87 22.59
CA THR A 48 5.60 -7.56 23.85
C THR A 48 6.69 -7.20 24.85
N GLU A 49 6.32 -6.76 26.06
CA GLU A 49 7.30 -6.43 27.11
C GLU A 49 8.26 -7.61 27.34
N GLY A 50 9.57 -7.37 27.16
CA GLY A 50 10.62 -8.35 27.41
C GLY A 50 11.10 -9.19 26.20
N ALA A 51 10.57 -8.99 24.99
CA ALA A 51 11.05 -9.67 23.78
C ALA A 51 11.29 -8.71 22.61
N SER A 52 12.18 -9.08 21.69
CA SER A 52 12.34 -8.35 20.43
C SER A 52 11.02 -8.40 19.64
N PRO A 53 10.51 -7.26 19.14
CA PRO A 53 9.23 -7.22 18.43
C PRO A 53 9.31 -8.13 17.20
N GLY A 54 8.46 -9.16 17.17
CA GLY A 54 8.37 -10.09 16.05
C GLY A 54 7.51 -9.49 14.95
N TRP A 55 8.04 -9.40 13.73
CA TRP A 55 7.25 -9.01 12.55
C TRP A 55 6.38 -10.17 12.08
N THR A 56 5.08 -9.92 11.98
CA THR A 56 4.08 -10.86 11.46
C THR A 56 3.55 -10.33 10.14
N CYS A 57 3.47 -11.17 9.11
CA CYS A 57 2.90 -10.75 7.82
C CYS A 57 1.37 -10.68 7.93
N LEU A 58 0.82 -9.48 7.73
CA LEU A 58 -0.63 -9.26 7.65
C LEU A 58 -1.19 -9.67 6.29
N GLY A 59 -0.39 -9.49 5.23
CA GLY A 59 -0.77 -9.90 3.88
C GLY A 59 0.21 -9.43 2.82
N CYS A 60 0.05 -9.96 1.61
CA CYS A 60 0.81 -9.57 0.43
C CYS A 60 -0.12 -9.30 -0.76
N GLY A 61 0.31 -8.39 -1.65
CA GLY A 61 -0.53 -7.95 -2.75
C GLY A 61 -0.04 -6.63 -3.32
N VAL A 62 -0.97 -5.80 -3.78
CA VAL A 62 -0.66 -4.47 -4.30
C VAL A 62 -1.00 -3.44 -3.25
N VAL A 63 0.01 -2.71 -2.79
CA VAL A 63 -0.17 -1.54 -1.94
C VAL A 63 -0.38 -0.32 -2.83
N CYS A 64 -1.42 0.43 -2.54
CA CYS A 64 -1.84 1.63 -3.23
C CYS A 64 -1.80 2.81 -2.27
N LEU A 65 -1.09 3.87 -2.63
CA LEU A 65 -1.22 5.17 -2.00
C LEU A 65 -2.35 5.93 -2.70
N ILE A 66 -3.41 6.20 -1.95
CA ILE A 66 -4.64 6.82 -2.45
C ILE A 66 -4.84 8.13 -1.71
N GLN A 67 -5.24 9.16 -2.45
CA GLN A 67 -5.73 10.42 -1.91
C GLN A 67 -7.25 10.45 -2.00
N ASP A 68 -7.90 10.62 -0.86
CA ASP A 68 -9.34 10.85 -0.81
C ASP A 68 -9.59 12.36 -0.79
N GLU A 69 -10.15 12.88 -1.89
CA GLU A 69 -10.44 14.30 -2.02
C GLU A 69 -11.64 14.74 -1.18
N SER A 70 -12.53 13.81 -0.81
CA SER A 70 -13.75 14.12 -0.05
C SER A 70 -13.47 14.45 1.42
N ILE A 71 -12.46 13.79 2.01
CA ILE A 71 -12.06 14.00 3.40
C ILE A 71 -10.66 14.61 3.53
N HIS A 72 -10.04 15.00 2.41
CA HIS A 72 -8.69 15.57 2.33
C HIS A 72 -7.60 14.74 3.05
N SER A 73 -7.74 13.40 2.99
CA SER A 73 -6.82 12.48 3.66
C SER A 73 -6.14 11.56 2.65
N HIS A 74 -5.06 10.91 3.09
CA HIS A 74 -4.33 9.92 2.28
C HIS A 74 -4.42 8.56 2.95
N PHE A 75 -4.55 7.51 2.14
CA PHE A 75 -4.68 6.14 2.59
C PHE A 75 -3.64 5.25 1.92
N LEU A 76 -3.06 4.34 2.69
CA LEU A 76 -2.39 3.16 2.16
C LEU A 76 -3.37 1.99 2.20
N ARG A 77 -3.61 1.36 1.05
CA ARG A 77 -4.49 0.20 0.92
C ARG A 77 -3.75 -0.97 0.30
N LEU A 78 -3.79 -2.13 0.95
CA LEU A 78 -3.30 -3.39 0.41
C LEU A 78 -4.45 -4.16 -0.23
N TYR A 79 -4.35 -4.44 -1.54
CA TYR A 79 -5.31 -5.23 -2.28
C TYR A 79 -4.74 -6.59 -2.68
N CYS A 80 -5.52 -7.65 -2.48
CA CYS A 80 -5.26 -8.94 -3.11
C CYS A 80 -5.91 -8.96 -4.48
N VAL A 81 -5.11 -8.89 -5.55
CA VAL A 81 -5.63 -8.89 -6.92
C VAL A 81 -6.23 -10.24 -7.31
N LYS A 82 -5.75 -11.33 -6.70
CA LYS A 82 -6.29 -12.69 -6.94
C LYS A 82 -7.73 -12.85 -6.43
N THR A 83 -8.04 -12.29 -5.26
CA THR A 83 -9.37 -12.38 -4.65
C THR A 83 -10.21 -11.12 -4.86
N ALA A 84 -9.66 -10.10 -5.52
CA ALA A 84 -10.25 -8.79 -5.71
C ALA A 84 -10.80 -8.17 -4.40
N LYS A 85 -9.99 -8.22 -3.33
CA LYS A 85 -10.40 -7.76 -1.99
C LYS A 85 -9.36 -6.82 -1.39
N LEU A 86 -9.84 -5.85 -0.63
CA LEU A 86 -9.03 -5.07 0.30
C LEU A 86 -8.62 -5.98 1.46
N LEU A 87 -7.33 -6.12 1.71
CA LEU A 87 -6.76 -6.91 2.80
C LEU A 87 -6.42 -6.06 4.03
N TRP A 88 -6.00 -4.81 3.80
CA TRP A 88 -5.56 -3.91 4.86
C TRP A 88 -5.64 -2.46 4.37
N GLU A 89 -5.94 -1.54 5.28
CA GLU A 89 -6.05 -0.11 5.04
C GLU A 89 -5.48 0.66 6.24
N GLN A 90 -4.78 1.76 5.96
CA GLN A 90 -4.31 2.70 6.96
C GLN A 90 -4.45 4.13 6.46
N GLU A 91 -5.07 4.97 7.29
CA GLU A 91 -5.08 6.41 7.10
C GLU A 91 -3.73 7.03 7.49
N LEU A 92 -3.22 7.93 6.66
CA LEU A 92 -2.00 8.69 6.89
C LEU A 92 -2.34 10.04 7.52
N TYR A 93 -2.11 10.15 8.83
CA TYR A 93 -2.26 11.41 9.55
C TYR A 93 -1.11 12.36 9.26
N VAL A 94 -1.38 13.67 9.17
CA VAL A 94 -0.35 14.72 9.12
C VAL A 94 -0.29 15.41 10.49
N PRO A 95 0.89 15.48 11.16
CA PRO A 95 2.21 15.06 10.70
C PRO A 95 2.42 13.55 10.78
N PHE A 96 2.85 12.94 9.67
CA PHE A 96 3.12 11.51 9.60
C PHE A 96 4.57 11.24 10.03
N GLN A 97 4.76 10.50 11.12
CA GLN A 97 6.10 10.02 11.50
C GLN A 97 6.46 8.80 10.64
N TYR A 98 7.15 9.06 9.54
CA TYR A 98 7.62 8.05 8.61
C TYR A 98 9.09 7.73 8.84
N THR A 99 9.40 6.44 8.98
CA THR A 99 10.79 5.98 9.05
C THR A 99 11.02 4.98 7.91
N ALA A 100 12.04 5.22 7.09
CA ALA A 100 12.48 4.29 6.04
C ALA A 100 13.84 3.71 6.43
N PRO A 101 13.90 2.74 7.36
CA PRO A 101 15.17 2.13 7.77
C PRO A 101 15.91 1.46 6.61
N CYS A 102 15.18 1.03 5.56
CA CYS A 102 15.75 0.52 4.32
C CYS A 102 15.04 1.14 3.10
N ALA A 103 15.71 1.14 1.95
CA ALA A 103 15.16 1.63 0.69
C ALA A 103 13.81 0.97 0.29
N PHE A 104 13.55 -0.24 0.78
CA PHE A 104 12.34 -1.02 0.47
C PHE A 104 11.55 -1.42 1.71
N PHE A 105 11.89 -0.89 2.89
CA PHE A 105 11.15 -1.18 4.11
C PHE A 105 10.80 0.12 4.82
N HIS A 106 9.51 0.41 4.82
CA HIS A 106 8.95 1.61 5.37
C HIS A 106 8.14 1.25 6.61
N THR A 107 8.46 1.86 7.74
CA THR A 107 7.78 1.60 9.02
C THR A 107 7.08 2.85 9.51
N PHE A 108 5.85 2.69 9.98
CA PHE A 108 5.04 3.74 10.56
C PHE A 108 4.30 3.22 11.81
N PRO A 109 4.07 4.09 12.80
CA PRO A 109 3.27 3.74 13.96
C PRO A 109 1.79 3.59 13.57
N ALA A 110 1.16 2.52 14.02
CA ALA A 110 -0.26 2.24 13.73
C ALA A 110 -1.17 2.45 14.95
N ASP A 111 -0.67 2.15 16.15
CA ASP A 111 -1.29 2.49 17.44
C ASP A 111 -0.29 2.29 18.59
N VAL A 112 -0.62 2.76 19.80
CA VAL A 112 0.23 2.99 21.01
C VAL A 112 1.12 1.82 21.52
N SER A 113 1.21 0.70 20.80
CA SER A 113 2.13 -0.42 21.05
C SER A 113 2.39 -1.30 19.81
N HIS A 114 1.93 -0.87 18.63
CA HIS A 114 1.98 -1.61 17.37
C HIS A 114 2.75 -0.80 16.32
N LEU A 115 3.79 -1.41 15.75
CA LEU A 115 4.50 -0.88 14.59
C LEU A 115 3.96 -1.57 13.33
N GLN A 116 3.65 -0.82 12.29
CA GLN A 116 3.36 -1.38 10.97
C GLN A 116 4.50 -1.08 10.02
N GLY A 117 4.73 -2.02 9.11
CA GLY A 117 5.80 -1.98 8.13
C GLY A 117 5.28 -2.39 6.77
N VAL A 118 5.62 -1.66 5.73
CA VAL A 118 5.38 -2.03 4.34
C VAL A 118 6.75 -2.35 3.73
N SER A 119 6.92 -3.59 3.28
CA SER A 119 8.09 -3.97 2.49
C SER A 119 7.73 -4.04 1.01
N GLU A 120 8.29 -3.16 0.21
CA GLU A 120 8.10 -3.16 -1.25
C GLU A 120 8.81 -4.35 -1.88
N ALA A 121 8.12 -5.05 -2.77
CA ALA A 121 8.72 -6.06 -3.62
C ALA A 121 9.51 -5.35 -4.73
N SER A 122 10.78 -5.07 -4.47
CA SER A 122 11.68 -4.68 -5.56
C SER A 122 11.83 -5.88 -6.49
N VAL A 123 11.59 -5.67 -7.78
CA VAL A 123 12.20 -6.52 -8.81
C VAL A 123 13.69 -6.39 -8.57
N LYS A 124 14.32 -7.44 -8.02
CA LYS A 124 15.76 -7.55 -8.16
C LYS A 124 16.00 -7.59 -9.66
N HIS A 125 16.56 -6.51 -10.20
CA HIS A 125 17.51 -6.64 -11.29
C HIS A 125 18.63 -7.54 -10.75
N GLN A 126 18.40 -8.85 -10.78
CA GLN A 126 19.46 -9.82 -10.78
C GLN A 126 19.89 -9.92 -12.23
N SER A 127 20.67 -8.93 -12.65
CA SER A 127 21.34 -8.93 -13.93
C SER A 127 22.83 -9.13 -13.66
N VAL A 128 23.20 -10.41 -13.79
CA VAL A 128 24.50 -11.02 -14.11
C VAL A 128 25.66 -10.75 -13.14
#